data_AF-A0A916NBB3-F1
#
_entry.id   AF-A0A916NBB3-F1
#
_cell.length_a   1.000
_cell.length_b   1.000
_cell.length_c   1.000
_cell.angle_alpha   90.00
_cell.angle_beta   90.00
_cell.angle_gamma   90.00
#
_symmetry.space_group_name_H-M   'P 1'
#
loop_
_entity.id
_entity.type
_entity.pdbx_description
1 polymer ?
#
loop_
_entity_poly.entity_id
_entity_poly.type
_entity_poly.pdbx_seq_one_letter_code
_entity_poly.pdbx_strand_id
1 'polypeptide(L)' 'MPSQTNEAALESAIEKKLTGTTLEEYLKPISSLPTLQERRPLYRSGQGYYLGLPGDFNARYAVDEVRLWDFLETTQKTS' A
#
# COMPACT_ATOMS: atom_id res chain seq x y z
N MET A 1 -8.15 -29.27 14.93
CA MET A 1 -7.12 -28.32 14.46
C MET A 1 -7.80 -26.96 14.43
N PRO A 2 -7.39 -25.98 15.26
CA PRO A 2 -7.94 -24.64 15.12
C PRO A 2 -7.54 -24.12 13.73
N SER A 3 -8.48 -23.53 13.00
CA SER A 3 -8.22 -22.94 11.69
C SER A 3 -7.05 -21.95 11.81
N GLN A 4 -6.13 -21.92 10.84
CA GLN A 4 -5.05 -20.92 10.78
C GLN A 4 -5.57 -19.52 10.40
N THR A 5 -6.83 -19.22 10.72
CA THR A 5 -7.49 -17.93 10.53
C THR A 5 -7.19 -17.05 11.74
N ASN A 6 -5.93 -16.65 11.89
CA ASN A 6 -5.55 -15.59 12.82
C ASN A 6 -5.73 -14.21 12.18
N GLU A 7 -5.63 -13.15 12.97
CA GLU A 7 -5.76 -11.76 12.48
C GLU A 7 -4.82 -11.46 11.31
N ALA A 8 -3.57 -11.92 11.38
CA ALA A 8 -2.59 -11.74 10.31
C ALA A 8 -3.03 -12.39 8.98
N ALA A 9 -3.62 -13.59 9.02
CA ALA A 9 -4.13 -14.26 7.83
C ALA A 9 -5.35 -13.53 7.25
N LEU A 10 -6.19 -12.93 8.11
CA LEU A 10 -7.33 -12.12 7.69
C LEU A 10 -6.87 -10.82 7.03
N GLU A 11 -5.95 -10.09 7.65
CA GLU A 11 -5.38 -8.85 7.12
C GLU A 11 -4.74 -9.09 5.76
N SER A 12 -3.88 -10.11 5.65
CA SER A 12 -3.24 -10.52 4.40
C SER A 12 -4.25 -10.83 3.30
N ALA A 13 -5.36 -11.50 3.62
CA ALA A 13 -6.42 -11.81 2.66
C ALA A 13 -7.16 -10.54 2.18
N ILE A 14 -7.41 -9.59 3.08
CA ILE A 14 -8.05 -8.30 2.75
C ILE A 14 -7.12 -7.49 1.84
N GLU A 15 -5.85 -7.31 2.24
CA GLU A 15 -4.86 -6.57 1.45
C GLU A 15 -4.71 -7.16 0.05
N LYS A 16 -4.58 -8.48 -0.06
CA LYS A 16 -4.45 -9.18 -1.34
C LYS A 16 -5.69 -9.02 -2.20
N LYS A 17 -6.88 -9.03 -1.60
CA LYS A 17 -8.14 -8.86 -2.33
C LYS A 17 -8.31 -7.44 -2.88
N LEU A 18 -7.91 -6.43 -2.10
CA LEU A 18 -8.13 -5.01 -2.44
C LEU A 18 -7.00 -4.41 -3.28
N THR A 19 -5.75 -4.79 -2.99
CA THR A 19 -4.54 -4.17 -3.55
C THR A 19 -3.73 -5.12 -4.44
N GLY A 20 -4.08 -6.41 -4.47
CA GLY A 20 -3.41 -7.45 -5.28
C GLY A 20 -2.14 -8.02 -4.68
N THR A 21 -1.66 -7.45 -3.58
CA THR A 21 -0.48 -7.92 -2.85
C THR A 21 -0.68 -7.64 -1.36
N THR A 22 0.31 -7.97 -0.54
CA THR A 22 0.29 -7.71 0.90
C THR A 22 1.51 -6.89 1.29
N LEU A 23 1.46 -6.26 2.46
CA LEU A 23 2.58 -5.49 2.98
C LEU A 23 3.85 -6.35 3.09
N GLU A 24 3.72 -7.60 3.54
CA GLU A 24 4.85 -8.53 3.66
C GLU A 24 5.40 -8.95 2.30
N GLU A 25 4.55 -9.15 1.29
CA GLU A 25 4.98 -9.43 -0.08
C GLU A 25 5.69 -8.21 -0.70
N TYR A 26 5.21 -7.00 -0.42
CA TYR A 26 5.79 -5.76 -0.90
C TYR A 26 7.17 -5.48 -0.31
N LEU A 27 7.32 -5.67 1.00
CA LEU A 27 8.58 -5.41 1.73
C LEU A 27 9.65 -6.48 1.52
N LYS A 28 9.33 -7.63 0.90
CA LYS A 28 10.34 -8.64 0.57
C LYS A 28 11.37 -8.05 -0.41
N PRO A 29 12.68 -8.10 -0.06
CA PRO A 29 13.73 -7.67 -0.98
C PRO A 29 13.74 -8.59 -2.21
N ILE A 30 13.65 -8.01 -3.40
CA ILE A 30 13.92 -8.75 -4.64
C ILE A 30 15.42 -8.97 -4.67
N SER A 31 15.84 -10.22 -4.62
CA SER A 31 17.23 -10.67 -4.39
C SER A 31 18.23 -10.36 -5.52
N SER A 32 18.03 -9.32 -6.32
CA SER A 32 18.88 -9.06 -7.50
C SER A 32 19.05 -7.61 -7.96
N LEU A 33 18.54 -6.60 -7.24
CA LEU A 33 18.74 -5.19 -7.64
C LEU A 33 19.22 -4.32 -6.48
N PRO A 34 20.16 -3.38 -6.73
CA PRO A 34 20.65 -2.46 -5.70
C PRO A 34 19.49 -1.63 -5.17
N THR A 35 19.53 -1.38 -3.88
CA THR A 35 18.60 -0.66 -3.01
C THR A 35 18.33 0.78 -3.44
N LEU A 36 17.73 0.97 -4.62
CA LEU A 36 16.89 2.12 -4.90
C LEU A 36 15.47 1.67 -4.57
N GLN A 37 15.03 2.05 -3.38
CA GLN A 37 13.66 1.91 -2.92
C GLN A 37 12.77 2.92 -3.65
N GLU A 38 12.86 2.96 -4.99
CA GLU A 38 11.82 3.58 -5.79
C GLU A 38 10.53 2.86 -5.42
N ARG A 39 9.54 3.64 -4.97
CA ARG A 39 8.21 3.10 -4.67
C ARG A 39 7.79 2.31 -5.89
N ARG A 40 7.82 0.96 -5.78
CA ARG A 40 7.23 0.13 -6.81
C ARG A 40 5.83 0.65 -6.94
N PRO A 41 5.43 1.11 -8.13
CA PRO A 41 4.11 1.67 -8.27
C PRO A 41 3.15 0.53 -7.95
N LEU A 42 2.48 0.66 -6.79
CA LEU A 42 1.44 -0.23 -6.32
C LEU A 42 0.24 0.03 -7.23
N TYR A 43 0.40 -0.35 -8.50
CA TYR A 43 -0.58 -0.11 -9.52
C TYR A 43 -1.75 -1.05 -9.26
N ARG A 44 -2.85 -0.45 -8.81
CA ARG A 44 -4.24 -0.80 -9.14
C ARG A 44 -4.42 -2.26 -9.56
N SER A 45 -4.30 -3.20 -8.62
CA SER A 45 -4.95 -4.49 -8.81
C SER A 45 -6.45 -4.31 -8.60
N GLY A 46 -7.14 -3.91 -9.67
CA GLY A 46 -8.56 -4.14 -9.92
C GLY A 46 -9.59 -3.33 -9.14
N GLN A 47 -9.37 -2.94 -7.88
CA GLN A 47 -10.46 -2.42 -7.03
C GLN A 47 -10.32 -0.95 -6.61
N GLY A 48 -9.31 -0.22 -7.10
CA GLY A 48 -9.12 1.20 -6.78
C GLY A 48 -8.58 1.48 -5.38
N TYR A 49 -8.15 0.46 -4.64
CA TYR A 49 -7.45 0.61 -3.37
C TYR A 49 -5.94 0.65 -3.55
N TYR A 50 -5.28 1.40 -2.67
CA TYR A 50 -3.83 1.52 -2.60
C TYR A 50 -3.32 0.81 -1.35
N LEU A 51 -2.18 0.13 -1.46
CA LEU A 51 -1.45 -0.34 -0.28
C LEU A 51 -0.79 0.87 0.39
N GLY A 52 -1.15 1.12 1.64
CA GLY A 52 -0.56 2.20 2.45
C GLY A 52 0.77 1.75 3.07
N LEU A 53 1.64 2.71 3.38
CA LEU A 53 2.87 2.46 4.13
C LEU A 53 2.82 3.25 5.44
N PRO A 54 3.20 2.64 6.58
CA PRO A 54 3.19 3.34 7.87
C PRO A 54 4.03 4.63 7.89
N GLY A 55 5.08 4.70 7.07
CA GLY A 55 5.94 5.88 6.95
C GLY A 55 5.27 7.08 6.28
N ASP A 56 4.16 6.88 5.57
CA ASP A 56 3.44 7.93 4.84
C ASP A 56 2.29 8.53 5.68
N PHE A 57 1.98 7.90 6.82
CA PHE A 57 0.89 8.30 7.70
C PHE A 57 1.31 9.43 8.64
N ASN A 58 0.68 10.59 8.48
CA ASN A 58 0.81 11.70 9.42
C ASN A 58 -0.19 11.55 10.57
N ALA A 59 0.30 11.12 11.73
CA ALA A 59 -0.54 10.91 12.92
C ALA A 59 -1.18 12.19 13.48
N ARG A 60 -0.59 13.37 13.24
CA ARG A 60 -1.16 14.66 13.71
C ARG A 60 -2.45 15.00 12.97
N TYR A 61 -2.51 14.69 11.68
CA TYR A 61 -3.65 15.00 10.82
C TYR A 61 -4.48 13.78 10.44
N ALA A 62 -4.04 12.57 10.83
CA ALA A 62 -4.66 11.29 10.49
C ALA A 62 -4.85 11.08 8.98
N VAL A 63 -3.86 11.48 8.19
CA VAL A 63 -3.88 11.36 6.71
C VAL A 63 -2.64 10.67 6.20
N ASP A 64 -2.78 9.97 5.07
CA ASP A 64 -1.65 9.56 4.23
C ASP A 64 -1.27 10.76 3.35
N GLU A 65 -0.10 11.34 3.61
CA GLU A 65 0.33 12.57 2.92
C GLU A 65 0.52 12.35 1.42
N VAL A 66 0.96 11.16 1.02
CA VAL A 66 1.24 10.83 -0.37
C VAL A 66 -0.05 10.75 -1.16
N ARG A 67 -1.07 10.10 -0.59
CA ARG A 67 -2.40 10.04 -1.18
C ARG A 67 -3.07 11.41 -1.21
N LEU A 68 -2.82 12.24 -0.20
CA LEU A 68 -3.30 13.62 -0.19
C LEU A 68 -2.69 14.43 -1.34
N TRP A 69 -1.37 14.39 -1.54
CA TRP A 69 -0.71 15.09 -2.64
C TRP A 69 -1.15 14.56 -4.02
N ASP A 70 -1.23 13.25 -4.21
CA ASP A 70 -1.75 12.64 -5.44
C ASP A 70 -3.18 13.10 -5.74
N PHE A 71 -4.04 13.18 -4.73
CA PHE A 71 -5.39 13.72 -4.86
C PHE A 71 -5.38 15.19 -5.28
N LEU A 72 -4.56 16.04 -4.66
CA LEU A 72 -4.48 17.46 -5.00
C LEU A 72 -3.96 17.66 -6.43
N GLU A 73 -2.90 16.96 -6.82
CA GLU A 73 -2.31 17.03 -8.17
C GLU A 73 -3.26 16.52 -9.27
N THR A 74 -4.08 15.53 -8.97
CA THR A 74 -5.02 14.96 -9.94
C THR A 74 -6.30 15.79 -10.07
N THR A 75 -6.75 16.44 -9.00
CA THR A 75 -8.03 17.17 -8.97
C THR A 75 -7.91 18.68 -9.15
N GLN A 76 -6.77 19.29 -8.80
CA GLN A 76 -6.57 20.74 -8.80
C GLN A 76 -5.63 21.23 -9.89
N LYS A 77 -5.47 20.48 -10.99
CA LYS A 77 -4.73 20.98 -12.16
C LYS A 77 -5.34 22.27 -12.66
N THR A 78 -4.63 23.38 -12.47
CA THR A 78 -4.98 24.68 -13.05
C THR A 78 -5.09 24.51 -14.57
N SER A 79 -6.26 24.83 -15.11
CA SER A 79 -6.54 24.85 -16.55
C SER A 79 -5.71 25.88 -17.28
#